data_AF-A0A1G6P1P2-F1
#
_entry.id   AF-A0A1G6P1P2-F1
#
_cell.length_a   1.000
_cell.length_b   1.000
_cell.length_c   1.000
_cell.angle_alpha   90.00
_cell.angle_beta   90.00
_cell.angle_gamma   90.00
#
_symmetry.space_group_name_H-M   'P 1'
#
loop_
_entity.id
_entity.type
_entity.pdbx_description
1 polymer ?
#
loop_
_entity_poly.entity_id
_entity_poly.type
_entity_poly.pdbx_seq_one_letter_code
_entity_poly.pdbx_strand_id
1 'polypeptide(L)'
;MRAYVDGHPVETTPRFRATGRGRAVTSASFSVPLRHDDLTAILYTSTLTTDQLTDADHVRTVIADTLVNKGANRIAQDKAAFLIAVNNRTHDPARLTACTRRITTLFPRATTARAATRDHRR
;
A
#
# COMPACT_ATOMS: atom_id res chain seq x y z
N MET A 1 -3.87 -4.47 15.99
CA MET A 1 -3.18 -3.60 15.00
C MET A 1 -2.40 -2.57 15.81
N ARG A 2 -1.18 -2.20 15.42
CA ARG A 2 -0.42 -1.13 16.09
C ARG A 2 -0.57 0.12 15.26
N ALA A 3 -1.14 1.16 15.84
CA ALA A 3 -1.22 2.49 15.24
C ALA A 3 -0.29 3.41 16.02
N TYR A 4 0.31 4.39 15.37
CA TYR A 4 1.12 5.38 16.06
C TYR A 4 0.38 6.72 16.08
N VAL A 5 0.15 7.27 17.26
CA VAL A 5 -0.38 8.62 17.44
C VAL A 5 0.71 9.43 18.12
N ASP A 6 1.15 10.52 17.46
CA ASP A 6 2.24 11.37 17.93
C ASP A 6 3.54 10.61 18.27
N GLY A 7 3.86 9.57 17.49
CA GLY A 7 5.07 8.77 17.68
C GLY A 7 4.98 7.72 18.80
N HIS A 8 3.88 7.66 19.53
CA HIS A 8 3.66 6.64 20.56
C HIS A 8 2.92 5.42 19.97
N PRO A 9 3.41 4.19 20.19
CA PRO A 9 2.70 2.98 19.77
C PRO A 9 1.41 2.85 20.59
N VAL A 10 0.28 3.00 19.91
CA VAL A 10 -1.05 2.76 20.46
C VAL A 10 -1.49 1.36 20.04
N GLU A 11 -1.70 0.52 21.03
CA GLU A 11 -2.33 -0.78 20.83
C GLU A 11 -3.83 -0.56 20.64
N THR A 12 -4.34 -0.75 19.43
CA THR A 12 -5.77 -0.59 19.17
C THR A 12 -6.49 -1.87 19.60
N THR A 13 -7.06 -1.85 20.82
CA THR A 13 -7.95 -2.90 21.30
C THR A 13 -9.37 -2.61 20.78
N PRO A 14 -10.00 -3.51 20.03
CA PRO A 14 -11.37 -3.31 19.58
C PRO A 14 -12.31 -3.26 20.79
N ARG A 15 -13.04 -2.14 20.96
CA ARG A 15 -14.13 -2.06 21.96
C ARG A 15 -15.42 -2.54 21.33
N PHE A 16 -15.89 -3.70 21.78
CA PHE A 16 -17.20 -4.23 21.46
C PHE A 16 -18.28 -3.47 22.27
N ARG A 17 -19.29 -2.89 21.61
CA ARG A 17 -20.51 -2.46 22.33
C ARG A 17 -21.28 -3.72 22.74
N ALA A 18 -21.45 -3.93 24.04
CA ALA A 18 -22.20 -5.06 24.59
C ALA A 18 -23.73 -4.93 24.42
N THR A 19 -24.25 -3.77 24.00
CA THR A 19 -25.68 -3.50 23.96
C THR A 19 -26.12 -2.89 22.63
N GLY A 20 -26.46 -3.76 21.69
CA GLY A 20 -27.10 -3.39 20.42
C GLY A 20 -26.94 -4.51 19.42
N ARG A 21 -28.06 -5.07 18.94
CA ARG A 21 -28.09 -6.11 17.90
C ARG A 21 -27.44 -5.57 16.62
N GLY A 22 -26.15 -5.78 16.46
CA GLY A 22 -25.37 -5.42 15.29
C GLY A 22 -24.05 -6.18 15.31
N ARG A 23 -23.71 -6.81 14.18
CA ARG A 23 -22.43 -7.51 14.02
C ARG A 23 -21.31 -6.50 14.30
N ALA A 24 -20.43 -6.80 15.25
CA ALA A 24 -19.27 -5.95 15.53
C ALA A 24 -18.42 -5.84 14.26
N VAL A 25 -18.42 -4.68 13.62
CA VAL A 25 -17.57 -4.41 12.46
C VAL A 25 -16.30 -3.76 12.97
N THR A 26 -15.26 -4.58 13.16
CA THR A 26 -13.89 -4.16 13.54
C THR A 26 -13.03 -3.81 12.31
N SER A 27 -13.64 -3.39 11.21
CA SER A 27 -12.96 -3.02 9.98
C SER A 27 -13.26 -1.57 9.63
N ALA A 28 -12.24 -0.71 9.69
CA ALA A 28 -12.27 0.57 9.00
C ALA A 28 -11.75 0.33 7.58
N SER A 29 -12.59 0.55 6.58
CA SER A 29 -12.16 0.57 5.17
C SER A 29 -11.95 2.01 4.73
N PHE A 30 -10.73 2.33 4.33
CA PHE A 30 -10.39 3.61 3.70
C PHE A 30 -10.14 3.38 2.22
N SER A 31 -10.77 4.21 1.38
CA SER A 31 -10.50 4.25 -0.06
C SER A 31 -9.62 5.45 -0.35
N VAL A 32 -8.32 5.22 -0.52
CA VAL A 32 -7.36 6.26 -0.90
C VAL A 32 -7.10 6.15 -2.39
N PRO A 33 -7.37 7.19 -3.20
CA PRO A 33 -7.10 7.17 -4.63
C PRO A 33 -5.60 7.27 -4.88
N LEU A 34 -4.91 6.13 -4.85
CA LEU A 34 -3.49 6.03 -5.15
C LEU A 34 -3.29 5.62 -6.61
N ARG A 35 -2.36 6.30 -7.28
CA ARG A 35 -1.85 5.85 -8.57
C ARG A 35 -0.85 4.73 -8.35
N HIS A 36 -0.63 3.95 -9.41
CA HIS A 36 0.37 2.89 -9.41
C HIS A 36 1.76 3.40 -9.01
N ASP A 37 2.13 4.59 -9.48
CA ASP A 37 3.44 5.20 -9.19
C ASP A 37 3.56 5.62 -7.72
N ASP A 38 2.45 5.90 -7.03
CA ASP A 38 2.45 6.23 -5.61
C ASP A 38 2.80 4.99 -4.79
N LEU A 39 2.22 3.83 -5.15
CA LEU A 39 2.54 2.55 -4.53
C LEU A 39 3.99 2.13 -4.80
N THR A 40 4.48 2.34 -6.02
CA THR A 40 5.89 2.08 -6.37
C THR A 40 6.83 2.98 -5.59
N ALA A 41 6.52 4.27 -5.44
CA ALA A 41 7.32 5.20 -4.65
C ALA A 41 7.37 4.77 -3.18
N ILE A 42 6.24 4.44 -2.56
CA ILE A 42 6.16 3.93 -1.19
C ILE A 42 7.04 2.69 -1.00
N LEU A 43 6.99 1.76 -1.94
CA LEU A 43 7.77 0.52 -1.85
C LEU A 43 9.27 0.78 -2.03
N TYR A 44 9.61 1.64 -2.98
CA TYR A 44 10.99 1.99 -3.29
C TYR A 44 11.68 2.69 -2.12
N THR A 45 11.00 3.62 -1.45
CA THR A 45 11.51 4.36 -0.28
C THR A 45 11.39 3.57 1.04
N SER A 46 10.73 2.41 1.03
CA SER A 46 10.66 1.53 2.19
C SER A 46 12.01 0.86 2.48
N THR A 47 12.18 0.36 3.71
CA THR A 47 13.37 -0.40 4.14
C THR A 47 13.26 -1.90 3.82
N LEU A 48 12.30 -2.31 2.99
CA LEU A 48 12.14 -3.73 2.61
C LEU A 48 13.40 -4.25 1.93
N THR A 49 13.81 -5.45 2.34
CA THR A 49 14.86 -6.22 1.64
C THR A 49 14.29 -6.89 0.39
N THR A 50 15.15 -7.35 -0.50
CA THR A 50 14.75 -8.06 -1.73
C THR A 50 13.88 -9.28 -1.43
N ASP A 51 14.21 -10.03 -0.39
CA ASP A 51 13.42 -11.21 0.01
C ASP A 51 12.03 -10.81 0.51
N GLN A 52 11.93 -9.75 1.32
CA GLN A 52 10.65 -9.25 1.82
C GLN A 52 9.77 -8.65 0.71
N LEU A 53 10.37 -8.15 -0.38
CA LEU A 53 9.61 -7.73 -1.57
C LEU A 53 8.91 -8.91 -2.26
N THR A 54 9.39 -10.14 -2.08
CA THR A 54 8.75 -11.35 -2.65
C THR A 54 7.55 -11.84 -1.84
N ASP A 55 7.42 -11.41 -0.58
CA ASP A 55 6.28 -11.71 0.28
C ASP A 55 5.15 -10.68 0.04
N ALA A 56 3.94 -11.18 -0.26
CA ALA A 56 2.82 -10.32 -0.63
C ALA A 56 2.23 -9.62 0.59
N ASP A 57 2.28 -10.27 1.74
CA ASP A 57 1.67 -9.76 2.95
C ASP A 57 2.57 -8.72 3.61
N HIS A 58 3.89 -8.89 3.55
CA HIS A 58 4.83 -7.84 3.92
C HIS A 58 4.65 -6.57 3.07
N VAL A 59 4.55 -6.71 1.74
CA VAL A 59 4.34 -5.56 0.84
C VAL A 59 3.03 -4.82 1.15
N ARG A 60 1.92 -5.56 1.30
CA ARG A 60 0.62 -4.97 1.67
C ARG A 60 0.67 -4.29 3.03
N THR A 61 1.35 -4.91 3.99
CA THR A 61 1.49 -4.36 5.35
C THR A 61 2.26 -3.05 5.33
N VAL A 62 3.37 -2.95 4.58
CA VAL A 62 4.15 -1.70 4.46
C VAL A 62 3.34 -0.59 3.79
N ILE A 63 2.59 -0.92 2.74
CA ILE A 63 1.72 0.06 2.07
C ILE A 63 0.63 0.54 3.02
N ALA A 64 -0.05 -0.38 3.72
CA ALA A 64 -1.10 -0.04 4.67
C ALA A 64 -0.56 0.77 5.85
N ASP A 65 0.58 0.37 6.42
CA ASP A 65 1.27 1.08 7.50
C ASP A 65 1.64 2.50 7.08
N THR A 66 2.19 2.66 5.87
CA THR A 66 2.54 3.98 5.32
C THR A 66 1.30 4.86 5.16
N LEU A 67 0.19 4.29 4.66
CA LEU A 67 -1.05 5.04 4.48
C LEU A 67 -1.67 5.46 5.81
N VAL A 68 -1.71 4.56 6.79
CA VAL A 68 -2.36 4.79 8.09
C VAL A 68 -1.51 5.68 8.98
N ASN A 69 -0.21 5.43 9.07
CA ASN A 69 0.66 6.07 10.06
C ASN A 69 1.40 7.30 9.53
N LYS A 70 1.71 7.38 8.23
CA LYS A 70 2.44 8.53 7.65
C LYS A 70 1.53 9.54 6.96
N GLY A 71 0.32 9.12 6.56
CA GLY A 71 -0.68 9.97 5.93
C GLY A 71 -0.31 10.45 4.51
N ALA A 72 -1.28 11.10 3.86
CA ALA A 72 -1.18 11.48 2.44
C ALA A 72 -0.05 12.48 2.15
N ASN A 73 0.25 13.40 3.08
CA ASN A 73 1.31 14.40 2.90
C ASN A 73 2.69 13.75 2.80
N ARG A 74 2.98 12.73 3.61
CA ARG A 74 4.26 12.04 3.54
C ARG A 74 4.41 11.23 2.25
N ILE A 75 3.32 10.62 1.78
CA ILE A 75 3.31 9.90 0.50
C ILE A 75 3.63 10.84 -0.67
N ALA A 76 3.06 12.06 -0.66
CA ALA A 76 3.38 13.07 -1.67
C ALA A 76 4.87 13.47 -1.65
N GLN A 77 5.48 13.60 -0.46
CA GLN A 77 6.91 13.87 -0.31
C GLN A 77 7.78 12.69 -0.79
N ASP A 78 7.46 11.46 -0.39
CA ASP A 78 8.19 10.27 -0.80
C ASP A 78 8.12 10.09 -2.33
N LYS A 79 6.97 10.39 -2.94
CA LYS A 79 6.80 10.44 -4.40
C LYS A 79 7.65 11.52 -5.05
N ALA A 80 7.67 12.73 -4.51
CA ALA A 80 8.48 13.81 -5.06
C ALA A 80 9.97 13.46 -5.03
N ALA A 81 10.46 12.93 -3.90
CA ALA A 81 11.84 12.45 -3.77
C ALA A 81 12.14 11.31 -4.76
N PHE A 82 11.21 10.37 -4.93
CA PHE A 82 11.30 9.29 -5.90
C PHE A 82 11.41 9.83 -7.34
N LEU A 83 10.52 10.74 -7.75
CA LEU A 83 10.54 11.32 -9.09
C LEU A 83 11.82 12.10 -9.37
N ILE A 84 12.35 12.82 -8.38
CA ILE A 84 13.64 13.51 -8.48
C ILE A 84 14.77 12.48 -8.70
N ALA A 85 14.80 11.39 -7.93
CA ALA A 85 15.82 10.34 -8.07
C ALA A 85 15.72 9.61 -9.43
N VAL A 86 14.51 9.42 -9.94
CA VAL A 86 14.26 8.87 -11.29
C VAL A 86 14.77 9.82 -12.37
N ASN A 87 14.37 11.10 -12.31
CA ASN A 87 14.77 12.11 -13.29
C ASN A 87 16.29 12.34 -13.31
N ASN A 88 16.90 12.38 -12.14
CA ASN A 88 18.35 12.59 -12.01
C ASN A 88 19.16 11.30 -12.23
N ARG A 89 18.51 10.16 -12.48
CA ARG A 89 19.14 8.83 -12.65
C ARG A 89 20.04 8.42 -11.48
N THR A 90 19.73 8.91 -10.28
CA THR A 90 20.45 8.56 -9.03
C THR A 90 19.75 7.43 -8.26
N HIS A 91 18.76 6.78 -8.89
CA HIS A 91 18.04 5.65 -8.33
C HIS A 91 18.75 4.33 -8.63
N ASP A 92 18.48 3.30 -7.82
CA ASP A 92 18.86 1.94 -8.12
C ASP A 92 17.86 1.33 -9.12
N PRO A 93 18.28 1.05 -10.38
CA PRO A 93 17.39 0.53 -11.42
C PRO A 93 16.89 -0.89 -11.12
N ALA A 94 17.68 -1.72 -10.41
CA ALA A 94 17.29 -3.08 -10.08
C ALA A 94 16.19 -3.09 -9.01
N ARG A 95 16.38 -2.29 -7.95
CA ARG A 95 15.35 -2.10 -6.91
C ARG A 95 14.07 -1.51 -7.48
N LEU A 96 14.17 -0.51 -8.35
CA LEU A 96 13.01 0.09 -9.02
C LEU A 96 12.24 -0.94 -9.86
N THR A 97 12.94 -1.74 -10.65
CA THR A 97 12.33 -2.79 -11.48
C THR A 97 11.62 -3.82 -10.61
N ALA A 98 12.25 -4.27 -9.52
CA ALA A 98 11.66 -5.22 -8.57
C ALA A 98 10.38 -4.65 -7.93
N CYS A 99 10.42 -3.40 -7.45
CA CYS A 99 9.27 -2.74 -6.84
C CYS A 99 8.11 -2.58 -7.82
N THR A 100 8.40 -2.09 -9.02
CA THR A 100 7.39 -1.87 -10.08
C THR A 100 6.72 -3.17 -10.49
N ARG A 101 7.53 -4.24 -10.71
CA ARG A 101 7.00 -5.57 -11.02
C ARG A 101 6.10 -6.07 -9.91
N ARG A 102 6.52 -5.88 -8.65
CA ARG A 102 5.77 -6.36 -7.49
C ARG A 102 4.43 -5.65 -7.33
N ILE A 103 4.40 -4.33 -7.45
CA ILE A 103 3.15 -3.55 -7.42
C ILE A 103 2.25 -3.95 -8.58
N THR A 104 2.81 -4.21 -9.78
CA THR A 104 2.01 -4.66 -10.94
C THR A 104 1.34 -6.00 -10.68
N THR A 105 2.03 -6.94 -10.06
CA THR A 105 1.46 -8.25 -9.69
C THR A 105 0.38 -8.13 -8.61
N LEU A 106 0.59 -7.30 -7.59
CA LEU A 106 -0.31 -7.22 -6.42
C LEU A 106 -1.49 -6.27 -6.61
N PHE A 107 -1.29 -5.21 -7.40
CA PHE A 107 -2.24 -4.14 -7.69
C PHE A 107 -2.30 -3.94 -9.21
N PRO A 108 -2.82 -4.92 -9.96
CA PRO A 108 -2.96 -4.80 -11.40
C PRO A 108 -3.74 -3.53 -11.71
N ARG A 109 -3.22 -2.70 -12.64
CA ARG A 109 -3.95 -1.53 -13.13
C ARG A 109 -5.30 -2.02 -13.64
N ALA A 110 -6.38 -1.34 -13.28
CA ALA A 110 -7.76 -1.70 -13.64
C ALA A 110 -8.08 -1.61 -15.15
N THR A 111 -7.07 -1.65 -16.01
CA THR A 111 -7.17 -1.83 -17.46
C THR A 111 -7.14 -3.32 -17.76
N THR A 112 -8.31 -3.92 -18.00
CA THR A 112 -8.64 -5.24 -18.61
C THR A 112 -9.45 -6.26 -17.79
N ALA A 113 -10.05 -5.90 -16.65
CA ALA A 113 -11.05 -6.79 -16.02
C ALA A 113 -12.42 -6.85 -16.76
N ARG A 114 -12.61 -6.06 -17.84
CA ARG A 114 -13.84 -6.04 -18.65
C ARG A 114 -13.84 -7.02 -19.82
N ALA A 115 -12.72 -7.71 -20.10
CA ALA A 115 -12.65 -8.69 -21.20
C ALA A 115 -12.85 -10.15 -20.74
N ALA A 116 -12.55 -10.49 -19.49
CA ALA A 116 -12.57 -11.88 -19.02
C ALA A 116 -13.94 -12.39 -18.51
N THR A 117 -14.94 -11.51 -18.33
CA THR A 117 -16.26 -11.90 -17.79
C THR A 117 -17.36 -12.04 -18.84
N ARG A 118 -17.07 -11.88 -20.14
CA ARG A 118 -18.06 -11.99 -21.21
C ARG A 118 -18.06 -13.33 -21.96
N ASP A 119 -17.16 -14.25 -21.63
CA ASP A 119 -16.94 -15.49 -22.39
C ASP A 119 -17.18 -16.78 -21.58
N HIS A 120 -18.08 -16.71 -20.59
CA HIS A 120 -18.55 -17.89 -19.82
C HIS A 120 -20.08 -18.04 -19.82
N ARG A 121 -20.73 -17.47 -20.83
CA ARG A 121 -22.13 -17.75 -21.17
C ARG A 121 -22.28 -17.95 -22.67
N ARG A 122 -21.78 -19.07 -23.18
CA ARG A 122 -22.34 -19.75 -24.35
C ARG A 122 -22.26 -21.24 -24.14
#